data_AF-A0A7S2FZR3-F1
#
_entry.id   AF-A0A7S2FZR3-F1
#
_cell.length_a   1.000
_cell.length_b   1.000
_cell.length_c   1.000
_cell.angle_alpha   90.00
_cell.angle_beta   90.00
_cell.angle_gamma   90.00
#
_symmetry.space_group_name_H-M   'P 1'
#
loop_
_entity.id
_entity.type
_entity.pdbx_description
1 polymer ?
#
loop_
_entity_poly.entity_id
_entity_poly.type
_entity_poly.pdbx_seq_one_letter_code
_entity_poly.pdbx_strand_id
1 'polypeptide(L)'
;AALHAVEVAFSDAEKATKACTDLVTENKGLLLKEPQTTRPLMDRVQEFTANNNAVMAKAQEARKTLGRRPAAHQKMNDAKAMFHKYDTDSDGMLSRKEVLAYAQGEFKLEIAQGAIDSIMRHNADIDEPGVRPAMFPWVRAAVGVARELQRDQARRKERVALEAQAEAVKSHLQERGRELAAGAEALEEEVAACEKQLQGLKALAKAEDGRELVAAVAATDVLLEKARAGLAAARAQTASLGSDISAPIRELVQVQAAVTAEAKKSEGRLGRLDARLGRVEMLGRQA
;
A
#
# COMPACT_ATOMS: atom_id res chain seq x y z
N ALA A 1 45.95 -10.03 1.99
CA ALA A 1 47.25 -9.36 2.10
C ALA A 1 47.45 -8.30 1.00
N ALA A 2 47.56 -8.67 -0.28
CA ALA A 2 47.85 -7.71 -1.37
C ALA A 2 46.83 -6.57 -1.53
N LEU A 3 45.52 -6.85 -1.51
CA LEU A 3 44.49 -5.80 -1.63
C LEU A 3 44.48 -4.83 -0.46
N HIS A 4 44.73 -5.34 0.75
CA HIS A 4 44.83 -4.51 1.95
C HIS A 4 46.04 -3.58 1.88
N ALA A 5 47.17 -4.07 1.36
CA ALA A 5 48.35 -3.24 1.13
C ALA A 5 48.08 -2.11 0.12
N VAL A 6 47.27 -2.37 -0.93
CA VAL A 6 46.85 -1.34 -1.89
C VAL A 6 45.93 -0.29 -1.24
N GLU A 7 44.99 -0.71 -0.38
CA GLU A 7 44.11 0.21 0.34
C GLU A 7 44.88 1.13 1.31
N VAL A 8 45.87 0.58 2.03
CA VAL A 8 46.77 1.36 2.90
C VAL A 8 47.61 2.34 2.08
N ALA A 9 48.24 1.87 1.01
CA ALA A 9 49.04 2.72 0.13
C ALA A 9 48.23 3.86 -0.52
N PHE A 10 46.97 3.60 -0.87
CA PHE A 10 46.09 4.65 -1.38
C PHE A 10 45.71 5.68 -0.32
N SER A 11 45.34 5.25 0.89
CA SER A 11 45.06 6.17 2.01
C SER A 11 46.25 7.10 2.26
N ASP A 12 47.47 6.57 2.22
CA ASP A 12 48.68 7.36 2.42
C ASP A 12 48.95 8.30 1.23
N ALA A 13 48.69 7.84 0.00
CA ALA A 13 48.77 8.67 -1.20
C ALA A 13 47.73 9.80 -1.20
N GLU A 14 46.50 9.55 -0.72
CA GLU A 14 45.44 10.56 -0.58
C GLU A 14 45.83 11.63 0.43
N LYS A 15 46.33 11.22 1.61
CA LYS A 15 46.87 12.14 2.62
C LYS A 15 48.00 13.01 2.07
N ALA A 16 48.92 12.42 1.30
CA ALA A 16 50.01 13.16 0.67
C ALA A 16 49.49 14.16 -0.38
N THR A 17 48.57 13.77 -1.27
CA THR A 17 47.98 14.68 -2.27
C THR A 17 47.18 15.81 -1.61
N LYS A 18 46.51 15.53 -0.48
CA LYS A 18 45.79 16.53 0.30
C LYS A 18 46.76 17.51 0.95
N ALA A 19 47.82 17.04 1.59
CA ALA A 19 48.87 17.90 2.16
C ALA A 19 49.53 18.80 1.09
N CYS A 20 49.77 18.29 -0.11
CA CYS A 20 50.25 19.11 -1.24
C CYS A 20 49.22 20.17 -1.65
N THR A 21 47.94 19.81 -1.69
CA THR A 21 46.85 20.76 -2.03
C THR A 21 46.73 21.85 -0.97
N ASP A 22 46.70 21.47 0.31
CA ASP A 22 46.59 22.37 1.45
C ASP A 22 47.75 23.38 1.45
N LEU A 23 48.99 22.92 1.25
CA LEU A 23 50.18 23.78 1.15
C LEU A 23 50.10 24.79 0.00
N VAL A 24 49.58 24.39 -1.17
CA VAL A 24 49.38 25.32 -2.30
C VAL A 24 48.27 26.33 -1.98
N THR A 25 47.20 25.92 -1.27
CA THR A 25 46.13 26.83 -0.88
C THR A 25 46.54 27.83 0.21
N GLU A 26 47.32 27.41 1.20
CA GLU A 26 47.83 28.29 2.27
C GLU A 26 48.79 29.34 1.71
N ASN A 27 49.62 28.97 0.72
CA ASN A 27 50.59 29.87 0.10
C ASN A 27 50.02 30.69 -1.07
N LYS A 28 48.71 30.62 -1.34
CA LYS A 28 48.06 31.25 -2.50
C LYS A 28 48.39 32.74 -2.64
N GLY A 29 48.49 33.49 -1.53
CA GLY A 29 48.83 34.92 -1.55
C GLY A 29 50.26 35.25 -2.03
N LEU A 30 51.22 34.35 -1.78
CA LEU A 30 52.60 34.47 -2.27
C LEU A 30 52.70 33.95 -3.72
N LEU A 31 52.00 32.85 -3.99
CA LEU A 31 51.98 32.15 -5.28
C LEU A 31 51.26 32.94 -6.39
N LEU A 32 50.30 33.81 -6.04
CA LEU A 32 49.64 34.72 -7.00
C LEU A 32 50.58 35.76 -7.63
N LYS A 33 51.78 35.98 -7.06
CA LYS A 33 52.78 36.90 -7.63
C LYS A 33 53.54 36.30 -8.82
N GLU A 34 53.56 34.97 -8.95
CA GLU A 34 54.22 34.24 -10.05
C GLU A 34 53.29 33.15 -10.62
N PRO A 35 52.29 33.51 -11.43
CA PRO A 35 51.29 32.57 -11.94
C PRO A 35 51.87 31.48 -12.86
N GLN A 36 53.10 31.65 -13.37
CA GLN A 36 53.72 30.69 -14.29
C GLN A 36 54.25 29.43 -13.59
N THR A 37 54.56 29.48 -12.30
CA THR A 37 55.14 28.35 -11.54
C THR A 37 54.08 27.53 -10.79
N THR A 38 52.91 28.12 -10.53
CA THR A 38 51.85 27.55 -9.68
C THR A 38 50.91 26.62 -10.43
N ARG A 39 50.60 26.96 -11.68
CA ARG A 39 49.73 26.18 -12.54
C ARG A 39 50.27 24.77 -12.82
N PRO A 40 51.55 24.57 -13.18
CA PRO A 40 52.11 23.22 -13.39
C PRO A 40 52.07 22.34 -12.14
N LEU A 41 52.21 22.93 -10.95
CA LEU A 41 52.12 22.18 -9.68
C LEU A 41 50.69 21.69 -9.41
N MET A 42 49.69 22.56 -9.62
CA MET A 42 48.29 22.16 -9.50
C MET A 42 47.90 21.10 -10.53
N ASP A 43 48.33 21.24 -11.78
CA ASP A 43 48.10 20.24 -12.83
C ASP A 43 48.70 18.88 -12.44
N ARG A 44 49.90 18.88 -11.85
CA ARG A 44 50.56 17.65 -11.37
C ARG A 44 49.88 17.03 -10.15
N VAL A 45 49.37 17.84 -9.22
CA VAL A 45 48.56 17.34 -8.09
C VAL A 45 47.26 16.72 -8.59
N GLN A 46 46.60 17.35 -9.57
CA GLN A 46 45.41 16.79 -10.21
C GLN A 46 45.70 15.49 -10.95
N GLU A 47 46.83 15.41 -11.67
CA GLU A 47 47.27 14.18 -12.34
C GLU A 47 47.52 13.03 -11.33
N PHE A 48 48.22 13.30 -10.22
CA PHE A 48 48.42 12.31 -9.16
C PHE A 48 47.12 11.86 -8.52
N THR A 49 46.19 12.79 -8.30
CA THR A 49 44.86 12.49 -7.75
C THR A 49 44.07 11.59 -8.72
N ALA A 50 44.09 11.92 -10.02
CA ALA A 50 43.44 11.11 -11.06
C ALA A 50 44.06 9.71 -11.17
N ASN A 51 45.40 9.61 -11.13
CA ASN A 51 46.11 8.34 -11.17
C ASN A 51 45.81 7.47 -9.94
N ASN A 52 45.83 8.05 -8.73
CA ASN A 52 45.48 7.35 -7.49
C ASN A 52 44.05 6.79 -7.55
N ASN A 53 43.10 7.61 -8.01
CA ASN A 53 41.70 7.18 -8.18
C ASN A 53 41.57 6.05 -9.21
N ALA A 54 42.29 6.13 -10.33
CA ALA A 54 42.29 5.08 -11.36
C ALA A 54 42.89 3.76 -10.84
N VAL A 55 43.96 3.81 -10.05
CA VAL A 55 44.57 2.63 -9.42
C VAL A 55 43.61 2.00 -8.42
N MET A 56 42.92 2.80 -7.61
CA MET A 56 41.91 2.27 -6.68
C MET A 56 40.70 1.66 -7.38
N ALA A 57 40.19 2.29 -8.44
CA ALA A 57 39.10 1.71 -9.22
C ALA A 57 39.49 0.32 -9.75
N LYS A 58 40.70 0.18 -10.31
CA LYS A 58 41.26 -1.11 -10.75
C LYS A 58 41.43 -2.10 -9.60
N ALA A 59 41.92 -1.66 -8.44
CA ALA A 59 42.09 -2.52 -7.27
C ALA A 59 40.74 -3.01 -6.72
N GLN A 60 39.72 -2.16 -6.69
CA GLN A 60 38.36 -2.53 -6.30
C GLN A 60 37.72 -3.49 -7.30
N GLU A 61 37.92 -3.29 -8.60
CA GLU A 61 37.46 -4.23 -9.62
C GLU A 61 38.16 -5.59 -9.49
N ALA A 62 39.49 -5.59 -9.29
CA ALA A 62 40.25 -6.79 -8.99
C ALA A 62 39.74 -7.50 -7.73
N ARG A 63 39.40 -6.75 -6.66
CA ARG A 63 38.80 -7.30 -5.45
C ARG A 63 37.44 -7.93 -5.74
N LYS A 64 36.58 -7.26 -6.50
CA LYS A 64 35.26 -7.80 -6.90
C LYS A 64 35.40 -9.08 -7.72
N THR A 65 36.32 -9.12 -8.69
CA THR A 65 36.54 -10.30 -9.53
C THR A 65 37.16 -11.46 -8.74
N LEU A 66 38.13 -11.17 -7.87
CA LEU A 66 38.73 -12.17 -6.97
C LEU A 66 37.74 -12.71 -5.93
N GLY A 67 36.80 -11.89 -5.45
CA GLY A 67 35.73 -12.34 -4.54
C GLY A 67 34.64 -13.16 -5.24
N ARG A 68 34.40 -12.93 -6.55
CA ARG A 68 33.37 -13.65 -7.32
C ARG A 68 33.67 -15.14 -7.46
N ARG A 69 34.93 -15.52 -7.73
CA ARG A 69 35.33 -16.93 -7.92
C ARG A 69 35.10 -17.81 -6.69
N PRO A 70 35.64 -17.51 -5.49
CA PRO A 70 35.43 -18.33 -4.31
C PRO A 70 33.95 -18.34 -3.90
N ALA A 71 33.23 -17.22 -4.02
CA ALA A 71 31.79 -17.19 -3.77
C ALA A 71 31.01 -18.06 -4.76
N ALA A 72 31.39 -18.10 -6.03
CA ALA A 72 30.79 -18.98 -7.03
C ALA A 72 31.09 -20.45 -6.74
N HIS A 73 32.34 -20.79 -6.40
CA HIS A 73 32.72 -22.14 -6.00
C HIS A 73 31.96 -22.60 -4.75
N GLN A 74 31.82 -21.75 -3.74
CA GLN A 74 31.03 -22.06 -2.55
C GLN A 74 29.58 -22.38 -2.94
N LYS A 75 28.94 -21.52 -3.74
CA LYS A 75 27.55 -21.75 -4.20
C LYS A 75 27.41 -23.03 -5.02
N MET A 76 28.40 -23.38 -5.84
CA MET A 76 28.40 -24.63 -6.59
C MET A 76 28.56 -25.84 -5.67
N ASN A 77 29.42 -25.75 -4.65
CA ASN A 77 29.61 -26.80 -3.66
C ASN A 77 28.36 -26.99 -2.81
N ASP A 78 27.73 -25.90 -2.35
CA ASP A 78 26.47 -25.95 -1.63
C ASP A 78 25.37 -26.59 -2.50
N ALA A 79 25.29 -26.21 -3.78
CA ALA A 79 24.34 -26.81 -4.72
C ALA A 79 24.59 -28.31 -4.94
N LYS A 80 25.85 -28.75 -5.04
CA LYS A 80 26.21 -30.17 -5.15
C LYS A 80 25.92 -30.94 -3.86
N ALA A 81 26.23 -30.39 -2.70
CA ALA A 81 25.92 -31.00 -1.41
C ALA A 81 24.40 -31.18 -1.24
N MET A 82 23.63 -30.16 -1.65
CA MET A 82 22.17 -30.25 -1.68
C MET A 82 21.68 -31.29 -2.70
N PHE A 83 22.28 -31.37 -3.88
CA PHE A 83 21.93 -32.39 -4.88
C PHE A 83 22.12 -33.80 -4.31
N HIS A 84 23.30 -34.11 -3.76
CA HIS A 84 23.60 -35.41 -3.16
C HIS A 84 22.77 -35.76 -1.93
N LYS A 85 22.24 -34.75 -1.22
CA LYS A 85 21.30 -34.98 -0.10
C LYS A 85 19.98 -35.58 -0.57
N TYR A 86 19.54 -35.29 -1.79
CA TYR A 86 18.25 -35.70 -2.33
C TYR A 86 18.33 -36.79 -3.41
N ASP A 87 19.51 -37.05 -3.95
CA ASP A 87 19.85 -38.22 -4.78
C ASP A 87 19.97 -39.46 -3.88
N THR A 88 18.82 -40.12 -3.67
CA THR A 88 18.67 -41.23 -2.72
C THR A 88 19.15 -42.56 -3.29
N ASP A 89 19.07 -42.75 -4.60
CA ASP A 89 19.56 -43.95 -5.28
C ASP A 89 21.03 -43.83 -5.73
N SER A 90 21.64 -42.64 -5.57
CA SER A 90 23.03 -42.35 -5.93
C SER A 90 23.30 -42.59 -7.41
N ASP A 91 22.30 -42.42 -8.27
CA ASP A 91 22.42 -42.58 -9.72
C ASP A 91 23.07 -41.35 -10.39
N GLY A 92 23.28 -40.27 -9.61
CA GLY A 92 23.87 -39.02 -10.07
C GLY A 92 22.88 -38.13 -10.82
N MET A 93 21.60 -38.45 -10.80
CA MET A 93 20.48 -37.72 -11.37
C MET A 93 19.42 -37.49 -10.29
N LEU A 94 18.50 -36.55 -10.51
CA LEU A 94 17.32 -36.40 -9.66
C LEU A 94 16.09 -36.85 -10.42
N SER A 95 15.49 -37.94 -9.95
CA SER A 95 14.20 -38.44 -10.42
C SER A 95 13.05 -37.52 -10.01
N ARG A 96 11.88 -37.72 -10.62
CA ARG A 96 10.65 -36.97 -10.28
C ARG A 96 10.31 -36.98 -8.79
N LYS A 97 10.51 -38.13 -8.14
CA LYS A 97 10.18 -38.31 -6.72
C LYS A 97 11.15 -37.54 -5.84
N GLU A 98 12.42 -37.48 -6.22
CA GLU A 98 13.46 -36.78 -5.47
C GLU A 98 13.35 -35.26 -5.63
N VAL A 99 12.96 -34.76 -6.81
CA VAL A 99 12.62 -33.35 -7.00
C VAL A 99 11.42 -32.95 -6.15
N LEU A 100 10.42 -33.83 -6.01
CA LEU A 100 9.27 -33.61 -5.13
C LEU A 100 9.70 -33.62 -3.65
N ALA A 101 10.54 -34.58 -3.25
CA ALA A 101 11.10 -34.64 -1.90
C ALA A 101 11.97 -33.41 -1.58
N TYR A 102 12.72 -32.89 -2.55
CA TYR A 102 13.48 -31.64 -2.45
C TYR A 102 12.56 -30.45 -2.19
N ALA A 103 11.51 -30.29 -3.01
CA ALA A 103 10.55 -29.20 -2.85
C ALA A 103 9.82 -29.24 -1.51
N GLN A 104 9.44 -30.44 -1.07
CA GLN A 104 8.77 -30.64 0.21
C GLN A 104 9.73 -30.44 1.41
N GLY A 105 10.96 -30.95 1.32
CA GLY A 105 11.93 -30.85 2.40
C GLY A 105 12.45 -29.43 2.64
N GLU A 106 12.79 -28.71 1.57
CA GLU A 106 13.40 -27.38 1.69
C GLU A 106 12.35 -26.27 1.80
N PHE A 107 11.22 -26.40 1.10
CA PHE A 107 10.22 -25.33 1.01
C PHE A 107 8.87 -25.68 1.65
N LYS A 108 8.69 -26.91 2.15
CA LYS A 108 7.42 -27.41 2.70
C LYS A 108 6.25 -27.18 1.74
N LEU A 109 6.54 -27.30 0.44
CA LEU A 109 5.62 -26.98 -0.63
C LEU A 109 5.15 -28.26 -1.31
N GLU A 110 3.83 -28.44 -1.39
CA GLU A 110 3.22 -29.46 -2.23
C GLU A 110 3.09 -28.92 -3.65
N ILE A 111 4.02 -29.29 -4.52
CA ILE A 111 4.00 -28.90 -5.94
C ILE A 111 3.00 -29.79 -6.68
N ALA A 112 2.09 -29.17 -7.45
CA ALA A 112 1.17 -29.90 -8.32
C ALA A 112 1.93 -30.72 -9.37
N GLN A 113 1.43 -31.92 -9.68
CA GLN A 113 2.09 -32.86 -10.60
C GLN A 113 2.44 -32.22 -11.96
N GLY A 114 1.54 -31.41 -12.53
CA GLY A 114 1.78 -30.73 -13.80
C GLY A 114 2.93 -29.71 -13.76
N ALA A 115 3.20 -29.10 -12.60
CA ALA A 115 4.36 -28.23 -12.44
C ALA A 115 5.66 -29.03 -12.37
N ILE A 116 5.67 -30.19 -11.70
CA ILE A 116 6.82 -31.12 -11.72
C ILE A 116 7.07 -31.62 -13.15
N ASP A 117 6.04 -32.01 -13.89
CA ASP A 117 6.17 -32.46 -15.27
C ASP A 117 6.78 -31.36 -16.16
N SER A 118 6.38 -30.10 -15.95
CA SER A 118 6.97 -28.95 -16.63
C SER A 118 8.44 -28.75 -16.23
N ILE A 119 8.78 -28.85 -14.94
CA ILE A 119 10.17 -28.74 -14.47
C ILE A 119 11.03 -29.81 -15.12
N MET A 120 10.59 -31.06 -15.14
CA MET A 120 11.34 -32.16 -15.75
C MET A 120 11.48 -31.97 -17.25
N ARG A 121 10.41 -31.59 -17.96
CA ARG A 121 10.45 -31.37 -19.42
C ARG A 121 11.48 -30.32 -19.85
N HIS A 122 11.73 -29.30 -19.03
CA HIS A 122 12.66 -28.21 -19.38
C HIS A 122 14.08 -28.40 -18.83
N ASN A 123 14.27 -29.30 -17.86
CA ASN A 123 15.55 -29.44 -17.14
C ASN A 123 16.19 -30.84 -17.25
N ALA A 124 15.43 -31.86 -17.65
CA ALA A 124 15.96 -33.15 -18.04
C ALA A 124 16.34 -33.12 -19.53
N ASP A 125 17.41 -33.82 -19.90
CA ASP A 125 17.73 -34.05 -21.30
C ASP A 125 16.65 -34.95 -21.93
N ILE A 126 16.44 -34.80 -23.25
CA ILE A 126 15.36 -35.48 -24.00
C ILE A 126 15.35 -37.01 -23.78
N ASP A 127 16.54 -37.60 -23.58
CA ASP A 127 16.74 -39.04 -23.47
C ASP A 127 17.01 -39.52 -22.04
N GLU A 128 17.00 -38.63 -21.04
CA GLU A 128 17.32 -38.98 -19.65
C GLU A 128 16.10 -38.90 -18.73
N PRO A 129 15.92 -39.89 -17.82
CA PRO A 129 14.76 -39.92 -16.91
C PRO A 129 14.88 -38.92 -15.75
N GLY A 130 16.06 -38.31 -15.54
CA GLY A 130 16.37 -37.50 -14.37
C GLY A 130 17.10 -36.19 -14.69
N VAL A 131 17.23 -35.33 -13.69
CA VAL A 131 17.93 -34.04 -13.84
C VAL A 131 19.38 -34.15 -13.38
N ARG A 132 20.32 -33.75 -14.24
CA ARG A 132 21.76 -33.73 -13.91
C ARG A 132 22.12 -32.68 -12.86
N PRO A 133 23.25 -32.84 -12.12
CA PRO A 133 23.71 -31.87 -11.13
C PRO A 133 23.95 -30.47 -11.71
N ALA A 134 24.37 -30.40 -12.99
CA ALA A 134 24.58 -29.14 -13.70
C ALA A 134 23.27 -28.34 -13.91
N MET A 135 22.14 -29.04 -14.01
CA MET A 135 20.81 -28.46 -14.22
C MET A 135 20.06 -28.19 -12.91
N PHE A 136 20.59 -28.65 -11.77
CA PHE A 136 19.99 -28.43 -10.46
C PHE A 136 19.71 -26.95 -10.10
N PRO A 137 20.56 -25.96 -10.45
CA PRO A 137 20.23 -24.56 -10.21
C PRO A 137 18.93 -24.11 -10.90
N TRP A 138 18.63 -24.66 -12.07
CA TRP A 138 17.41 -24.37 -12.81
C TRP A 138 16.18 -25.03 -12.17
N VAL A 139 16.32 -26.27 -11.67
CA VAL A 139 15.26 -26.92 -10.87
C VAL A 139 14.93 -26.08 -9.65
N ARG A 140 15.94 -25.59 -8.91
CA ARG A 140 15.72 -24.71 -7.76
C ARG A 140 14.99 -23.42 -8.15
N ALA A 141 15.36 -22.81 -9.27
CA ALA A 141 14.69 -21.62 -9.78
C ALA A 141 13.22 -21.93 -10.13
N ALA A 142 12.96 -23.05 -10.82
CA ALA A 142 11.63 -23.44 -11.24
C ALA A 142 10.71 -23.84 -10.06
N VAL A 143 11.26 -24.51 -9.04
CA VAL A 143 10.58 -24.74 -7.75
C VAL A 143 10.24 -23.41 -7.07
N GLY A 144 11.17 -22.44 -7.10
CA GLY A 144 10.93 -21.09 -6.61
C GLY A 144 9.77 -20.39 -7.33
N VAL A 145 9.70 -20.51 -8.66
CA VAL A 145 8.58 -19.97 -9.46
C VAL A 145 7.27 -20.67 -9.10
N ALA A 146 7.25 -22.00 -8.99
CA ALA A 146 6.05 -22.75 -8.59
C ALA A 146 5.53 -22.31 -7.22
N ARG A 147 6.43 -22.04 -6.27
CA ARG A 147 6.09 -21.49 -4.95
C ARG A 147 5.41 -20.13 -5.03
N GLU A 148 6.00 -19.21 -5.80
CA GLU A 148 5.43 -17.87 -5.94
C GLU A 148 4.08 -17.91 -6.68
N LEU A 149 3.92 -18.78 -7.68
CA LEU A 149 2.63 -19.01 -8.34
C LEU A 149 1.54 -19.49 -7.36
N GLN A 150 1.86 -20.41 -6.45
CA GLN A 150 0.90 -20.88 -5.44
C GLN A 150 0.50 -19.76 -4.47
N ARG A 151 1.48 -18.95 -4.02
CA ARG A 151 1.22 -17.77 -3.17
C ARG A 151 0.36 -16.75 -3.90
N ASP A 152 0.64 -16.50 -5.17
CA ASP A 152 -0.11 -15.55 -5.98
C ASP A 152 -1.53 -16.04 -6.26
N GLN A 153 -1.74 -17.35 -6.44
CA GLN A 153 -3.08 -17.92 -6.51
C GLN A 153 -3.86 -17.72 -5.20
N ALA A 154 -3.23 -17.92 -4.05
CA ALA A 154 -3.86 -17.68 -2.75
C ALA A 154 -4.22 -16.20 -2.57
N ARG A 155 -3.28 -15.28 -2.82
CA ARG A 155 -3.53 -13.82 -2.81
C ARG A 155 -4.63 -13.41 -3.80
N ARG A 156 -4.68 -14.03 -4.98
CA ARG A 156 -5.71 -13.75 -5.97
C ARG A 156 -7.09 -14.21 -5.48
N LYS A 157 -7.19 -15.41 -4.90
CA LYS A 157 -8.44 -15.90 -4.31
C LYS A 157 -8.92 -14.98 -3.18
N GLU A 158 -8.02 -14.55 -2.31
CA GLU A 158 -8.31 -13.62 -1.23
C GLU A 158 -8.79 -12.27 -1.78
N ARG A 159 -8.10 -11.68 -2.77
CA ARG A 159 -8.53 -10.44 -3.43
C ARG A 159 -9.91 -10.57 -4.06
N VAL A 160 -10.16 -11.64 -4.81
CA VAL A 160 -11.47 -11.86 -5.45
C VAL A 160 -12.57 -12.04 -4.41
N ALA A 161 -12.32 -12.75 -3.30
CA ALA A 161 -13.28 -12.88 -2.21
C ALA A 161 -13.54 -11.53 -1.53
N LEU A 162 -12.49 -10.73 -1.31
CA LEU A 162 -12.60 -9.40 -0.72
C LEU A 162 -13.37 -8.42 -1.63
N GLU A 163 -13.09 -8.44 -2.93
CA GLU A 163 -13.82 -7.65 -3.94
C GLU A 163 -15.30 -8.05 -4.02
N ALA A 164 -15.61 -9.34 -3.96
CA ALA A 164 -16.99 -9.82 -3.92
C ALA A 164 -17.73 -9.36 -2.65
N GLN A 165 -17.07 -9.41 -1.49
CA GLN A 165 -17.62 -8.87 -0.24
C GLN A 165 -17.81 -7.36 -0.31
N ALA A 166 -16.88 -6.63 -0.92
CA ALA A 166 -16.97 -5.18 -1.11
C ALA A 166 -18.18 -4.79 -1.96
N GLU A 167 -18.44 -5.52 -3.06
CA GLU A 167 -19.61 -5.25 -3.90
C GLU A 167 -20.92 -5.57 -3.18
N ALA A 168 -20.98 -6.66 -2.40
CA ALA A 168 -22.16 -6.97 -1.58
C ALA A 168 -22.41 -5.91 -0.49
N VAL A 169 -21.36 -5.40 0.15
CA VAL A 169 -21.47 -4.30 1.12
C VAL A 169 -21.93 -3.01 0.44
N LYS A 170 -21.44 -2.74 -0.77
CA LYS A 170 -21.86 -1.57 -1.54
C LYS A 170 -23.34 -1.63 -1.93
N SER A 171 -23.86 -2.78 -2.36
CA SER A 171 -25.29 -2.95 -2.63
C SER A 171 -26.13 -2.75 -1.36
N HIS A 172 -25.70 -3.35 -0.24
CA HIS A 172 -26.36 -3.16 1.06
C HIS A 172 -26.38 -1.69 1.51
N LEU A 173 -25.27 -0.96 1.33
CA LEU A 173 -25.20 0.47 1.63
C LEU A 173 -26.13 1.30 0.73
N GLN A 174 -26.26 0.95 -0.54
CA GLN A 174 -27.19 1.62 -1.46
C GLN A 174 -28.64 1.39 -1.05
N GLU A 175 -28.99 0.18 -0.61
CA GLU A 175 -30.32 -0.14 -0.09
C GLU A 175 -30.62 0.66 1.18
N ARG A 176 -29.71 0.66 2.16
CA ARG A 176 -29.82 1.51 3.36
C ARG A 176 -29.91 3.00 3.02
N GLY A 177 -29.16 3.46 2.01
CA GLY A 177 -29.24 4.83 1.50
C GLY A 177 -30.62 5.17 0.92
N ARG A 178 -31.26 4.23 0.21
CA ARG A 178 -32.64 4.38 -0.28
C ARG A 178 -33.67 4.44 0.85
N GLU A 179 -33.52 3.58 1.86
CA GLU A 179 -34.38 3.60 3.04
C GLU A 179 -34.29 4.93 3.80
N LEU A 180 -33.06 5.44 4.01
CA LEU A 180 -32.84 6.76 4.60
C LEU A 180 -33.45 7.88 3.75
N ALA A 181 -33.35 7.79 2.43
CA ALA A 181 -33.95 8.77 1.52
C ALA A 181 -35.48 8.78 1.62
N ALA A 182 -36.11 7.60 1.68
CA ALA A 182 -37.56 7.48 1.88
C ALA A 182 -38.00 7.99 3.26
N GLY A 183 -37.24 7.69 4.31
CA GLY A 183 -37.47 8.24 5.65
C GLY A 183 -37.38 9.77 5.68
N ALA A 184 -36.41 10.36 4.96
CA ALA A 184 -36.29 11.80 4.83
C ALA A 184 -37.46 12.44 4.06
N GLU A 185 -38.01 11.75 3.04
CA GLU A 185 -39.19 12.21 2.31
C GLU A 185 -40.44 12.20 3.20
N ALA A 186 -40.63 11.17 4.02
CA ALA A 186 -41.71 11.16 5.02
C ALA A 186 -41.56 12.32 6.04
N LEU A 187 -40.34 12.61 6.49
CA LEU A 187 -40.08 13.76 7.36
C LEU A 187 -40.34 15.10 6.65
N GLU A 188 -40.07 15.21 5.35
CA GLU A 188 -40.42 16.40 4.56
C GLU A 188 -41.92 16.68 4.56
N GLU A 189 -42.76 15.63 4.51
CA GLU A 189 -44.22 15.76 4.62
C GLU A 189 -44.65 16.21 6.02
N GLU A 190 -44.04 15.67 7.09
CA GLU A 190 -44.33 16.09 8.47
C GLU A 190 -43.94 17.56 8.71
N VAL A 191 -42.78 17.99 8.23
CA VAL A 191 -42.34 19.39 8.31
C VAL A 191 -43.26 20.30 7.50
N ALA A 192 -43.70 19.87 6.31
CA ALA A 192 -44.65 20.62 5.51
C ALA A 192 -46.01 20.76 6.21
N ALA A 193 -46.46 19.75 6.95
CA ALA A 193 -47.67 19.83 7.77
C ALA A 193 -47.53 20.84 8.91
N CYS A 194 -46.36 20.87 9.59
CA CYS A 194 -46.04 21.88 10.60
C CYS A 194 -46.08 23.30 10.02
N GLU A 195 -45.47 23.51 8.85
CA GLU A 195 -45.46 24.81 8.16
C GLU A 195 -46.88 25.28 7.78
N LYS A 196 -47.74 24.36 7.32
CA LYS A 196 -49.15 24.68 7.02
C LYS A 196 -49.95 25.07 8.26
N GLN A 197 -49.78 24.34 9.38
CA GLN A 197 -50.42 24.68 10.65
C GLN A 197 -50.00 26.06 11.15
N LEU A 198 -48.70 26.37 11.05
CA LEU A 198 -48.17 27.68 11.40
C LEU A 198 -48.74 28.81 10.54
N GLN A 199 -48.97 28.58 9.23
CA GLN A 199 -49.63 29.57 8.38
C GLN A 199 -51.07 29.84 8.85
N GLY A 200 -51.78 28.80 9.31
CA GLY A 200 -53.09 28.93 9.94
C GLY A 200 -53.05 29.76 11.23
N LEU A 201 -52.04 29.52 12.09
CA LEU A 201 -51.83 30.30 13.32
C LEU A 201 -51.68 31.80 13.04
N LYS A 202 -50.91 32.17 12.00
CA LYS A 202 -50.76 33.59 11.60
C LYS A 202 -52.07 34.25 11.18
N ALA A 203 -53.03 33.48 10.66
CA ALA A 203 -54.35 34.00 10.33
C ALA A 203 -55.21 34.15 11.58
N LEU A 204 -55.21 33.14 12.47
CA LEU A 204 -55.95 33.18 13.74
C LEU A 204 -55.45 34.28 14.68
N ALA A 205 -54.14 34.50 14.76
CA ALA A 205 -53.55 35.57 15.57
C ALA A 205 -54.04 36.97 15.16
N LYS A 206 -54.47 37.15 13.89
CA LYS A 206 -55.05 38.41 13.41
C LYS A 206 -56.55 38.53 13.68
N ALA A 207 -57.25 37.42 13.96
CA ALA A 207 -58.70 37.37 14.14
C ALA A 207 -59.13 37.58 15.61
N GLU A 208 -58.19 37.81 16.53
CA GLU A 208 -58.42 38.10 17.97
C GLU A 208 -59.15 37.01 18.79
N ASP A 209 -59.37 35.79 18.26
CA ASP A 209 -59.89 34.67 19.07
C ASP A 209 -58.75 33.94 19.82
N GLY A 210 -58.50 34.39 21.05
CA GLY A 210 -57.43 33.85 21.88
C GLY A 210 -57.60 32.37 22.28
N ARG A 211 -58.82 31.82 22.31
CA ARG A 211 -59.01 30.41 22.72
C ARG A 211 -58.63 29.45 21.60
N GLU A 212 -59.03 29.75 20.38
CA GLU A 212 -58.68 28.94 19.21
C GLU A 212 -57.18 28.99 18.92
N LEU A 213 -56.55 30.16 19.16
CA LEU A 213 -55.10 30.33 19.01
C LEU A 213 -54.32 29.40 19.94
N VAL A 214 -54.67 29.35 21.23
CA VAL A 214 -53.97 28.48 22.21
C VAL A 214 -54.07 27.00 21.83
N ALA A 215 -55.24 26.55 21.39
CA ALA A 215 -55.44 25.16 20.98
C ALA A 215 -54.60 24.81 19.73
N ALA A 216 -54.54 25.72 18.75
CA ALA A 216 -53.76 25.53 17.53
C ALA A 216 -52.24 25.58 17.78
N VAL A 217 -51.77 26.40 18.74
CA VAL A 217 -50.35 26.43 19.15
C VAL A 217 -49.96 25.08 19.77
N ALA A 218 -50.76 24.58 20.72
CA ALA A 218 -50.51 23.28 21.34
C ALA A 218 -50.47 22.13 20.32
N ALA A 219 -51.36 22.15 19.32
CA ALA A 219 -51.35 21.16 18.24
C ALA A 219 -50.08 21.28 17.36
N THR A 220 -49.59 22.49 17.12
CA THR A 220 -48.35 22.73 16.36
C THR A 220 -47.12 22.25 17.13
N ASP A 221 -47.07 22.44 18.45
CA ASP A 221 -45.98 21.96 19.30
C ASP A 221 -45.86 20.43 19.27
N VAL A 222 -46.98 19.70 19.30
CA VAL A 222 -46.98 18.23 19.18
C VAL A 222 -46.40 17.78 17.84
N LEU A 223 -46.74 18.48 16.74
CA LEU A 223 -46.18 18.17 15.43
C LEU A 223 -44.69 18.50 15.34
N LEU A 224 -44.24 19.61 15.93
CA LEU A 224 -42.84 20.01 16.00
C LEU A 224 -41.99 18.98 16.76
N GLU A 225 -42.45 18.52 17.91
CA GLU A 225 -41.74 17.51 18.71
C GLU A 225 -41.65 16.16 17.97
N LYS A 226 -42.73 15.75 17.29
CA LYS A 226 -42.71 14.56 16.42
C LYS A 226 -41.67 14.70 15.30
N ALA A 227 -41.68 15.82 14.57
CA ALA A 227 -40.76 16.06 13.47
C ALA A 227 -39.30 16.14 13.93
N ARG A 228 -39.03 16.72 15.12
CA ARG A 228 -37.71 16.75 15.75
C ARG A 228 -37.21 15.36 16.14
N ALA A 229 -38.06 14.57 16.78
CA ALA A 229 -37.72 13.19 17.14
C ALA A 229 -37.39 12.36 15.89
N GLY A 230 -38.19 12.52 14.83
CA GLY A 230 -37.93 11.91 13.53
C GLY A 230 -36.61 12.35 12.90
N LEU A 231 -36.32 13.66 12.90
CA LEU A 231 -35.04 14.20 12.41
C LEU A 231 -33.84 13.68 13.20
N ALA A 232 -33.94 13.61 14.53
CA ALA A 232 -32.89 13.06 15.39
C ALA A 232 -32.65 11.57 15.10
N ALA A 233 -33.72 10.78 14.92
CA ALA A 233 -33.63 9.38 14.55
C ALA A 233 -32.95 9.20 13.17
N ALA A 234 -33.35 9.98 12.16
CA ALA A 234 -32.75 9.91 10.83
C ALA A 234 -31.26 10.32 10.82
N ARG A 235 -30.87 11.31 11.64
CA ARG A 235 -29.47 11.67 11.84
C ARG A 235 -28.67 10.55 12.50
N ALA A 236 -29.22 9.90 13.53
CA ALA A 236 -28.57 8.77 14.18
C ALA A 236 -28.38 7.58 13.21
N GLN A 237 -29.38 7.28 12.39
CA GLN A 237 -29.26 6.23 11.37
C GLN A 237 -28.21 6.59 10.30
N THR A 238 -28.16 7.85 9.86
CA THR A 238 -27.15 8.33 8.90
C THR A 238 -25.73 8.26 9.49
N ALA A 239 -25.55 8.63 10.76
CA ALA A 239 -24.26 8.54 11.45
C ALA A 239 -23.79 7.09 11.65
N SER A 240 -24.73 6.14 11.77
CA SER A 240 -24.45 4.71 11.88
C SER A 240 -24.17 4.04 10.53
N LEU A 241 -24.21 4.77 9.41
CA LEU A 241 -23.98 4.19 8.08
C LEU A 241 -22.54 3.67 7.99
N GLY A 242 -22.39 2.35 7.89
CA GLY A 242 -21.10 1.68 7.76
C GLY A 242 -20.37 1.39 9.07
N SER A 243 -21.01 1.54 10.24
CA SER A 243 -20.45 1.05 11.53
C SER A 243 -20.45 -0.48 11.63
N ASP A 244 -21.30 -1.13 10.85
CA ASP A 244 -21.49 -2.58 10.72
C ASP A 244 -20.50 -3.25 9.75
N ILE A 245 -19.69 -2.47 9.02
CA ILE A 245 -18.73 -2.99 8.04
C ILE A 245 -17.40 -3.31 8.71
N SER A 246 -16.86 -4.50 8.43
CA SER A 246 -15.55 -4.93 8.93
C SER A 246 -14.42 -4.00 8.44
N ALA A 247 -13.39 -3.81 9.26
CA ALA A 247 -12.28 -2.90 8.94
C ALA A 247 -11.60 -3.19 7.58
N PRO A 248 -11.29 -4.46 7.20
CA PRO A 248 -10.64 -4.75 5.93
C PRO A 248 -11.45 -4.35 4.69
N ILE A 249 -12.78 -4.45 4.79
CA ILE A 249 -13.69 -4.05 3.69
C ILE A 249 -13.88 -2.54 3.70
N ARG A 250 -13.99 -1.93 4.89
CA ARG A 250 -14.19 -0.49 5.04
C ARG A 250 -13.01 0.33 4.51
N GLU A 251 -11.79 -0.18 4.65
CA GLU A 251 -10.57 0.45 4.14
C GLU A 251 -10.46 0.40 2.61
N LEU A 252 -11.30 -0.39 1.92
CA LEU A 252 -11.38 -0.32 0.48
C LEU A 252 -11.94 1.03 0.06
N VAL A 253 -11.14 1.76 -0.71
CA VAL A 253 -11.44 3.13 -1.20
C VAL A 253 -12.84 3.23 -1.82
N GLN A 254 -13.28 2.20 -2.56
CA GLN A 254 -14.59 2.18 -3.21
C GLN A 254 -15.75 2.10 -2.20
N VAL A 255 -15.60 1.32 -1.12
CA VAL A 255 -16.60 1.20 -0.05
C VAL A 255 -16.66 2.47 0.77
N GLN A 256 -15.50 3.03 1.15
CA GLN A 256 -15.45 4.31 1.85
C GLN A 256 -16.06 5.45 1.04
N ALA A 257 -15.82 5.49 -0.28
CA ALA A 257 -16.44 6.45 -1.18
C ALA A 257 -17.97 6.29 -1.23
N ALA A 258 -18.48 5.06 -1.27
CA ALA A 258 -19.92 4.79 -1.24
C ALA A 258 -20.57 5.23 0.08
N VAL A 259 -19.97 4.88 1.23
CA VAL A 259 -20.46 5.31 2.57
C VAL A 259 -20.52 6.83 2.65
N THR A 260 -19.44 7.51 2.26
CA THR A 260 -19.38 8.98 2.35
C THR A 260 -20.33 9.68 1.38
N ALA A 261 -20.56 9.12 0.19
CA ALA A 261 -21.50 9.66 -0.77
C ALA A 261 -22.95 9.58 -0.26
N GLU A 262 -23.37 8.43 0.24
CA GLU A 262 -24.73 8.25 0.79
C GLU A 262 -24.94 9.07 2.07
N ALA A 263 -23.95 9.11 2.98
CA ALA A 263 -24.02 9.92 4.19
C ALA A 263 -24.20 11.41 3.85
N LYS A 264 -23.39 11.97 2.93
CA LYS A 264 -23.49 13.38 2.51
C LYS A 264 -24.84 13.70 1.86
N LYS A 265 -25.39 12.79 1.06
CA LYS A 265 -26.70 12.98 0.41
C LYS A 265 -27.81 13.09 1.45
N SER A 266 -27.81 12.21 2.46
CA SER A 266 -28.77 12.23 3.56
C SER A 266 -28.57 13.45 4.46
N GLU A 267 -27.34 13.76 4.87
CA GLU A 267 -27.03 14.94 5.70
C GLU A 267 -27.50 16.25 5.05
N GLY A 268 -27.28 16.41 3.75
CA GLY A 268 -27.72 17.60 3.02
C GLY A 268 -29.24 17.77 2.99
N ARG A 269 -30.01 16.66 2.93
CA ARG A 269 -31.48 16.70 3.05
C ARG A 269 -31.91 17.03 4.48
N LEU A 270 -31.37 16.31 5.46
CA LEU A 270 -31.71 16.50 6.88
C LEU A 270 -31.36 17.90 7.38
N GLY A 271 -30.26 18.50 6.91
CA GLY A 271 -29.88 19.88 7.24
C GLY A 271 -30.90 20.93 6.75
N ARG A 272 -31.52 20.71 5.57
CA ARG A 272 -32.58 21.60 5.07
C ARG A 272 -33.86 21.47 5.91
N LEU A 273 -34.21 20.27 6.33
CA LEU A 273 -35.34 20.01 7.21
C LEU A 273 -35.18 20.68 8.57
N ASP A 274 -33.99 20.56 9.16
CA ASP A 274 -33.65 21.20 10.43
C ASP A 274 -33.81 22.73 10.35
N ALA A 275 -33.29 23.35 9.28
CA ALA A 275 -33.44 24.78 9.06
C ALA A 275 -34.90 25.21 8.86
N ARG A 276 -35.75 24.36 8.27
CA ARG A 276 -37.19 24.61 8.13
C ARG A 276 -37.89 24.54 9.50
N LEU A 277 -37.62 23.49 10.28
CA LEU A 277 -38.17 23.34 11.63
C LEU A 277 -37.77 24.49 12.55
N GLY A 278 -36.51 24.92 12.52
CA GLY A 278 -36.05 26.08 13.29
C GLY A 278 -36.80 27.37 12.92
N ARG A 279 -37.16 27.56 11.64
CA ARG A 279 -38.02 28.70 11.24
C ARG A 279 -39.44 28.55 11.76
N VAL A 280 -40.02 27.35 11.72
CA VAL A 280 -41.38 27.11 12.23
C VAL A 280 -41.43 27.43 13.72
N GLU A 281 -40.44 26.98 14.49
CA GLU A 281 -40.33 27.25 15.91
C GLU A 281 -40.18 28.74 16.23
N MET A 282 -39.28 29.44 15.53
CA MET A 282 -39.10 30.89 15.76
C MET A 282 -40.39 31.68 15.49
N LEU A 283 -41.11 31.33 14.43
CA LEU A 283 -42.38 31.98 14.09
C LEU A 283 -43.51 31.56 15.04
N GLY A 284 -43.52 30.32 15.52
CA GLY A 284 -44.48 29.84 16.50
C GLY A 284 -44.36 30.57 17.83
N ARG A 285 -43.15 30.93 18.26
CA ARG A 285 -42.91 31.76 19.46
C ARG A 285 -43.31 33.23 19.30
N GLN A 286 -43.49 33.71 18.07
CA GLN A 286 -43.89 35.09 17.78
C GLN A 286 -45.41 35.26 17.62
N ALA A 287 -46.12 34.17 17.35
CA ALA A 287 -47.58 34.12 17.21
C ALA A 287 -48.25 33.98 18.59
#